data_AF-A0A519P344-F1
#
_entry.id   AF-A0A519P344-F1
#
_cell.length_a   1.000
_cell.length_b   1.000
_cell.length_c   1.000
_cell.angle_alpha   90.00
_cell.angle_beta   90.00
_cell.angle_gamma   90.00
#
_symmetry.space_group_name_H-M   'P 1'
#
loop_
_entity.id
_entity.type
_entity.pdbx_description
1 polymer ?
#
loop_
_entity_poly.entity_id
_entity_poly.type
_entity_poly.pdbx_seq_one_letter_code
_entity_poly.pdbx_strand_id
1 'polypeptide(L)'
;VAGFAIARCAGGDKYFDVVHELMASQQEMLSPGADPRQTLFRVGNGVGLSNERIQTCITDPEALKAADERARAAVSNGVSGTPTFLVNGETIVTPGSNSGATLADLSTAIDAALAK
;
A
#
# COMPACT_ATOMS: atom_id res chain seq x y z
N VAL A 1 5.25 4.53 4.64
CA VAL A 1 4.90 3.83 5.89
C VAL A 1 3.67 4.42 6.58
N ALA A 2 3.63 5.73 6.87
CA ALA A 2 2.53 6.35 7.64
C ALA A 2 1.13 6.17 7.03
N GLY A 3 0.96 6.36 5.71
CA GLY A 3 -0.36 6.15 5.07
C GLY A 3 -0.90 4.72 5.25
N PHE A 4 -0.04 3.71 5.11
CA PHE A 4 -0.39 2.31 5.38
C PHE A 4 -0.77 2.07 6.84
N ALA A 5 -0.07 2.72 7.79
CA ALA A 5 -0.40 2.63 9.20
C ALA A 5 -1.80 3.19 9.49
N ILE A 6 -2.19 4.31 8.86
CA ILE A 6 -3.54 4.89 8.99
C ILE A 6 -4.60 3.95 8.42
N ALA A 7 -4.36 3.35 7.24
CA ALA A 7 -5.30 2.40 6.64
C ALA A 7 -5.56 1.19 7.55
N ARG A 8 -4.50 0.60 8.15
CA ARG A 8 -4.67 -0.50 9.11
C ARG A 8 -5.37 -0.05 10.40
N CYS A 9 -5.04 1.15 10.88
CA CYS A 9 -5.62 1.73 12.09
C CYS A 9 -7.13 1.97 11.97
N ALA A 10 -7.62 2.29 10.76
CA ALA A 10 -9.03 2.48 10.46
C ALA A 10 -9.86 1.18 10.49
N GLY A 11 -9.21 0.01 10.49
CA GLY A 11 -9.88 -1.29 10.52
C GLY A 11 -10.23 -1.84 9.12
N GLY A 12 -10.61 -3.12 9.08
CA GLY A 12 -10.83 -3.86 7.82
C GLY A 12 -11.87 -3.22 6.89
N ASP A 13 -12.99 -2.78 7.46
CA ASP A 13 -14.10 -2.19 6.70
C ASP A 13 -13.76 -0.85 6.04
N LYS A 14 -12.74 -0.13 6.56
CA LYS A 14 -12.31 1.19 6.08
C LYS A 14 -10.94 1.19 5.42
N TYR A 15 -10.27 0.04 5.39
CA TYR A 15 -8.90 -0.05 4.89
C TYR A 15 -8.77 0.46 3.45
N PHE A 16 -9.63 -0.03 2.55
CA PHE A 16 -9.58 0.35 1.14
C PHE A 16 -10.09 1.77 0.87
N ASP A 17 -11.04 2.28 1.67
CA ASP A 17 -11.48 3.67 1.62
C ASP A 17 -10.30 4.62 1.91
N VAL A 18 -9.52 4.33 2.95
CA VAL A 18 -8.32 5.10 3.31
C VAL A 18 -7.25 4.98 2.21
N VAL A 19 -6.98 3.77 1.71
CA VAL A 19 -5.99 3.57 0.64
C VAL A 19 -6.40 4.36 -0.62
N HIS A 20 -7.68 4.33 -0.98
CA HIS A 20 -8.20 5.07 -2.12
C HIS A 20 -7.94 6.57 -1.97
N GLU A 21 -8.34 7.15 -0.84
CA GLU A 21 -8.19 8.59 -0.60
C GLU A 21 -6.71 9.02 -0.54
N LEU A 22 -5.83 8.21 0.05
CA LEU A 22 -4.38 8.47 0.04
C LEU A 22 -3.80 8.47 -1.38
N MET A 23 -4.21 7.54 -2.23
CA MET A 23 -3.75 7.48 -3.61
C MET A 23 -4.33 8.63 -4.45
N ALA A 24 -5.59 9.00 -4.22
CA ALA A 24 -6.22 10.16 -4.85
C ALA A 24 -5.51 11.47 -4.45
N SER A 25 -5.10 11.59 -3.19
CA SER A 25 -4.36 12.74 -2.67
C SER A 25 -2.84 12.67 -2.93
N GLN A 26 -2.33 11.65 -3.63
CA GLN A 26 -0.89 11.44 -3.76
C GLN A 26 -0.17 12.60 -4.47
N GLN A 27 -0.78 13.18 -5.51
CA GLN A 27 -0.19 14.31 -6.22
C GLN A 27 -0.07 15.55 -5.31
N GLU A 28 -1.07 15.81 -4.48
CA GLU A 28 -1.03 16.88 -3.47
C GLU A 28 0.10 16.63 -2.47
N MET A 29 0.19 15.41 -1.91
CA MET A 29 1.21 15.05 -0.93
C MET A 29 2.65 15.18 -1.45
N LEU A 30 2.87 14.90 -2.74
CA LEU A 30 4.19 14.90 -3.36
C LEU A 30 4.54 16.25 -4.02
N SER A 31 3.64 17.23 -3.95
CA SER A 31 3.90 18.55 -4.53
C SER A 31 5.01 19.30 -3.78
N PRO A 32 5.85 20.11 -4.48
CA PRO A 32 6.89 20.90 -3.82
C PRO A 32 6.31 21.81 -2.72
N GLY A 33 6.87 21.72 -1.52
CA GLY A 33 6.44 22.51 -0.36
C GLY A 33 5.18 22.01 0.35
N ALA A 34 4.61 20.88 -0.08
CA ALA A 34 3.50 20.25 0.62
C ALA A 34 3.91 19.75 2.02
N ASP A 35 2.95 19.70 2.93
CA ASP A 35 3.06 18.98 4.20
C ASP A 35 2.21 17.69 4.14
N PRO A 36 2.82 16.53 3.82
CA PRO A 36 2.11 15.26 3.74
C PRO A 36 1.38 14.88 5.03
N ARG A 37 1.80 15.42 6.19
CA ARG A 37 1.15 15.16 7.47
C ARG A 37 -0.26 15.71 7.49
N GLN A 38 -0.52 16.86 6.87
CA GLN A 38 -1.86 17.44 6.81
C GLN A 38 -2.82 16.53 6.04
N THR A 39 -2.40 16.03 4.89
CA THR A 39 -3.18 15.06 4.11
C THR A 39 -3.43 13.80 4.92
N LEU A 40 -2.40 13.21 5.55
CA LEU A 40 -2.54 12.01 6.38
C LEU A 40 -3.60 12.18 7.48
N PHE A 41 -3.57 13.32 8.18
CA PHE A 41 -4.56 13.63 9.22
C PHE A 41 -5.95 13.88 8.64
N ARG A 42 -6.05 14.59 7.51
CA ARG A 42 -7.32 14.79 6.79
C ARG A 42 -7.97 13.46 6.42
N VAL A 43 -7.21 12.54 5.84
CA VAL A 43 -7.71 11.22 5.43
C VAL A 43 -8.14 10.40 6.64
N GLY A 44 -7.32 10.34 7.70
CA GLY A 44 -7.68 9.60 8.92
C GLY A 44 -8.94 10.16 9.59
N ASN A 45 -9.07 11.49 9.67
CA ASN A 45 -10.26 12.14 10.20
C ASN A 45 -11.50 11.88 9.33
N GLY A 46 -11.33 11.80 8.01
CA GLY A 46 -12.42 11.49 7.06
C GLY A 46 -13.08 10.14 7.29
N VAL A 47 -12.36 9.18 7.90
CA VAL A 47 -12.90 7.87 8.31
C VAL A 47 -13.20 7.78 9.82
N GLY A 48 -13.20 8.91 10.53
CA GLY A 48 -13.62 9.01 11.93
C GLY A 48 -12.53 8.75 12.97
N LEU A 49 -11.25 8.68 12.60
CA LEU A 49 -10.17 8.63 13.58
C LEU A 49 -9.98 10.01 14.22
N SER A 50 -9.59 10.04 15.50
CA SER A 50 -9.14 11.28 16.15
C SER A 50 -7.69 11.57 15.82
N ASN A 51 -7.28 12.84 15.92
CA ASN A 51 -5.87 13.25 15.76
C ASN A 51 -4.92 12.47 16.69
N GLU A 52 -5.34 12.23 17.94
CA GLU A 52 -4.59 11.41 18.90
C GLU A 52 -4.42 9.97 18.38
N ARG A 53 -5.52 9.36 17.93
CA ARG A 53 -5.47 7.99 17.39
C ARG A 53 -4.60 7.89 16.14
N ILE A 54 -4.69 8.87 15.24
CA ILE A 54 -3.82 8.94 14.05
C ILE A 54 -2.36 9.02 14.49
N GLN A 55 -2.04 9.90 15.45
CA GLN A 55 -0.68 10.05 15.97
C GLN A 55 -0.16 8.74 16.57
N THR A 56 -0.94 8.09 17.42
CA THR A 56 -0.60 6.77 17.98
C THR A 56 -0.30 5.77 16.88
N CYS A 57 -1.15 5.69 15.86
CA CYS A 57 -1.02 4.70 14.79
C CYS A 57 0.21 4.92 13.90
N ILE A 58 0.56 6.16 13.57
CA ILE A 58 1.73 6.42 12.70
C ILE A 58 3.08 6.31 13.44
N THR A 59 3.07 6.31 14.77
CA THR A 59 4.27 6.13 15.60
C THR A 59 4.33 4.80 16.35
N ASP A 60 3.39 3.89 16.10
CA ASP A 60 3.39 2.57 16.71
C ASP A 60 4.66 1.78 16.32
N PRO A 61 5.56 1.48 17.28
CA PRO A 61 6.82 0.78 16.99
C PRO A 61 6.61 -0.58 16.32
N GLU A 62 5.56 -1.31 16.67
CA GLU A 62 5.28 -2.64 16.09
C GLU A 62 4.81 -2.50 14.64
N ALA A 63 3.96 -1.51 14.35
CA ALA A 63 3.53 -1.21 12.99
C ALA A 63 4.71 -0.77 12.11
N LEU A 64 5.62 0.06 12.63
CA LEU A 64 6.82 0.50 11.92
C LEU A 64 7.76 -0.68 11.62
N LYS A 65 8.03 -1.52 12.64
CA LYS A 65 8.84 -2.73 12.47
C LYS A 65 8.25 -3.66 11.42
N ALA A 66 6.94 -3.91 11.48
CA ALA A 66 6.28 -4.80 10.53
C ALA A 66 6.27 -4.21 9.10
N ALA A 67 6.20 -2.88 8.94
CA ALA A 67 6.30 -2.25 7.62
C ALA A 67 7.71 -2.41 7.01
N ASP A 68 8.74 -2.25 7.84
CA ASP A 68 10.14 -2.42 7.48
C ASP A 68 10.47 -3.88 7.12
N GLU A 69 9.93 -4.85 7.86
CA GLU A 69 10.02 -6.28 7.50
C GLU A 69 9.39 -6.60 6.14
N ARG A 70 8.23 -6.02 5.83
CA ARG A 70 7.58 -6.18 4.52
C ARG A 70 8.42 -5.56 3.39
N ALA A 71 9.01 -4.39 3.63
CA ALA A 71 9.89 -3.74 2.66
C ALA A 71 11.13 -4.60 2.36
N ARG A 72 11.78 -5.15 3.41
CA ARG A 72 12.91 -6.09 3.24
C ARG A 72 12.50 -7.36 2.50
N ALA A 73 11.34 -7.93 2.83
CA ALA A 73 10.84 -9.11 2.15
C ALA A 73 10.61 -8.84 0.65
N ALA A 74 10.07 -7.68 0.27
CA ALA A 74 9.92 -7.31 -1.14
C ALA A 74 11.28 -7.26 -1.87
N VAL A 75 12.28 -6.59 -1.29
CA VAL A 75 13.64 -6.52 -1.87
C VAL A 75 14.28 -7.91 -1.97
N SER A 76 14.15 -8.74 -0.94
CA SER A 76 14.67 -10.12 -0.94
C SER A 76 14.01 -11.03 -1.98
N ASN A 77 12.79 -10.71 -2.40
CA ASN A 77 12.08 -11.41 -3.48
C ASN A 77 12.33 -10.77 -4.86
N GLY A 78 13.33 -9.90 -4.98
CA GLY A 78 13.74 -9.30 -6.26
C GLY A 78 12.86 -8.16 -6.74
N VAL A 79 11.99 -7.59 -5.90
CA VAL A 79 11.17 -6.43 -6.26
C VAL A 79 12.06 -5.19 -6.37
N SER A 80 12.12 -4.60 -7.56
CA SER A 80 12.90 -3.39 -7.87
C SER A 80 12.04 -2.15 -8.17
N GLY A 81 10.72 -2.33 -8.27
CA GLY A 81 9.78 -1.26 -8.59
C GLY A 81 8.34 -1.64 -8.28
N THR A 82 7.45 -0.65 -8.33
CA THR A 82 6.01 -0.82 -8.11
C THR A 82 5.20 -0.33 -9.30
N PRO A 83 4.09 -0.98 -9.66
CA PRO A 83 3.58 -2.23 -9.08
C PRO A 83 4.35 -3.47 -9.58
N THR A 84 4.54 -4.46 -8.69
CA THR A 84 5.10 -5.79 -9.01
C THR A 84 4.24 -6.85 -8.34
N PHE A 85 3.94 -7.93 -9.06
CA PHE A 85 3.11 -9.04 -8.57
C PHE A 85 3.88 -10.34 -8.65
N LEU A 86 3.78 -11.15 -7.59
CA LEU A 86 4.34 -12.49 -7.52
C LEU A 86 3.21 -13.49 -7.25
N VAL A 87 3.17 -14.60 -7.99
CA VAL A 87 2.28 -15.73 -7.74
C VAL A 87 3.16 -16.94 -7.42
N ASN A 88 3.05 -17.47 -6.19
CA ASN A 88 3.91 -18.57 -5.68
C ASN A 88 5.43 -18.34 -5.86
N GLY A 89 5.88 -17.08 -5.74
CA GLY A 89 7.30 -16.70 -5.90
C GLY A 89 7.70 -16.39 -7.34
N GLU A 90 6.83 -16.59 -8.32
CA GLU A 90 7.08 -16.25 -9.72
C GLU A 90 6.58 -14.84 -10.03
N THR A 91 7.45 -13.97 -10.54
CA THR A 91 7.09 -12.62 -10.96
C THR A 91 6.23 -12.66 -12.23
N ILE A 92 5.06 -12.02 -12.18
CA ILE A 92 4.15 -11.94 -13.33
C ILE A 92 4.46 -10.69 -14.14
N VAL A 93 4.64 -10.86 -15.44
CA VAL A 93 4.98 -9.79 -16.39
C VAL A 93 4.00 -9.82 -17.55
N THR A 94 3.45 -8.65 -17.90
CA THR A 94 2.73 -8.46 -19.17
C THR A 94 3.70 -7.94 -20.23
N PRO A 95 3.88 -8.65 -21.35
CA PRO A 95 4.69 -8.15 -22.46
C PRO A 95 4.21 -6.77 -22.94
N GLY A 96 5.13 -5.81 -23.02
CA GLY A 96 4.84 -4.44 -23.48
C GLY A 96 4.17 -3.52 -22.46
N SER A 97 3.95 -3.97 -21.22
CA SER A 97 3.42 -3.11 -20.16
C SER A 97 4.54 -2.34 -19.45
N ASN A 98 4.34 -1.02 -19.32
CA ASN A 98 5.18 -0.15 -18.50
C ASN A 98 4.58 0.08 -17.09
N SER A 99 3.49 -0.59 -16.76
CA SER A 99 2.71 -0.38 -15.53
C SER A 99 2.49 -1.67 -14.74
N GLY A 100 3.29 -2.71 -14.98
CA GLY A 100 3.19 -4.02 -14.34
C GLY A 100 2.22 -4.98 -15.04
N ALA A 101 1.87 -6.07 -14.35
CA ALA A 101 1.00 -7.11 -14.90
C ALA A 101 -0.46 -6.63 -15.09
N THR A 102 -1.12 -7.11 -16.15
CA THR A 102 -2.56 -6.92 -16.35
C THR A 102 -3.36 -7.85 -15.45
N LEU A 103 -4.62 -7.49 -15.18
CA LEU A 103 -5.52 -8.36 -14.43
C LEU A 103 -5.76 -9.71 -15.13
N ALA A 104 -5.75 -9.74 -16.47
CA ALA A 104 -5.93 -10.97 -17.25
C ALA A 104 -4.75 -11.93 -17.07
N ASP A 105 -3.52 -11.41 -17.14
CA ASP A 105 -2.31 -12.22 -16.91
C ASP A 105 -2.22 -12.70 -15.47
N LEU A 106 -2.60 -11.84 -14.50
CA LEU A 106 -2.68 -12.22 -13.10
C LEU A 106 -3.72 -13.33 -12.86
N SER A 107 -4.93 -13.20 -13.42
CA SER A 107 -5.97 -14.24 -13.32
C SER A 107 -5.46 -15.56 -13.87
N THR A 108 -4.86 -15.53 -15.07
CA THR A 108 -4.31 -16.72 -15.72
C THR A 108 -3.25 -17.42 -14.85
N ALA A 109 -2.33 -16.65 -14.27
CA ALA A 109 -1.29 -17.19 -13.40
C ALA A 109 -1.86 -17.78 -12.10
N ILE A 110 -2.85 -17.11 -11.49
CA ILE A 110 -3.51 -17.59 -10.28
C ILE A 110 -4.29 -18.88 -10.56
N ASP A 111 -5.07 -18.93 -11.63
CA ASP A 111 -5.86 -20.12 -12.00
C ASP A 111 -4.95 -21.34 -12.24
N ALA A 112 -3.82 -21.13 -12.93
CA ALA A 112 -2.81 -22.18 -13.15
C ALA A 112 -2.14 -22.63 -11.84
N ALA A 113 -1.95 -21.73 -10.88
CA ALA A 113 -1.37 -22.06 -9.56
C ALA A 113 -2.35 -22.85 -8.67
N LEU A 114 -3.64 -22.58 -8.77
CA LEU A 114 -4.69 -23.27 -8.00
C LEU A 114 -5.07 -24.65 -8.57
N ALA A 115 -4.77 -24.92 -9.84
CA ALA A 115 -5.04 -26.20 -10.49
C ALA A 115 -4.01 -27.30 -10.17
N LYS A 116 -2.97 -27.00 -9.36
CA LYS A 116 -1.92 -27.92 -8.92
C LYS A 116 -2.25 -28.50 -7.54
#